data_AF-A0A922VGR3-F1
#
_entry.id   AF-A0A922VGR3-F1
#
_cell.length_a   1.000
_cell.length_b   1.000
_cell.length_c   1.000
_cell.angle_alpha   90.00
_cell.angle_beta   90.00
_cell.angle_gamma   90.00
#
_symmetry.space_group_name_H-M   'P 1'
#
loop_
_entity.id
_entity.type
_entity.pdbx_description
1 polymer ?
#
loop_
_entity_poly.entity_id
_entity_poly.type
_entity_poly.pdbx_seq_one_letter_code
_entity_poly.pdbx_strand_id
1 'polypeptide(L)' 'MALPLSVANQDADPYRLAPHRIRRCTFRRLIQVEALGQRVYDVECLYPDRKVPIPIGDLDAAMPVCNVCTAAHIFRPDED' A
#
# COMPACT_ATOMS: atom_id res chain seq x y z
N MET A 1 12.96 -41.81 -2.32
CA MET A 1 11.80 -41.27 -1.59
C MET A 1 11.88 -39.76 -1.65
N ALA A 2 11.10 -39.11 -2.53
CA ALA A 2 11.07 -37.65 -2.67
C ALA A 2 9.94 -37.09 -1.80
N LEU A 3 10.26 -36.17 -0.89
CA LEU A 3 9.25 -35.50 -0.07
C LEU A 3 8.48 -34.47 -0.93
N PRO A 4 7.14 -34.42 -0.86
CA PRO A 4 6.38 -33.34 -1.46
C PRO A 4 6.60 -32.05 -0.65
N LEU A 5 7.08 -31.00 -1.32
CA LEU A 5 7.06 -29.64 -0.79
C LEU A 5 5.61 -29.18 -0.76
N SER A 6 5.03 -29.10 0.44
CA SER A 6 3.78 -28.41 0.68
C SER A 6 3.94 -26.96 0.24
N VAL A 7 3.36 -26.60 -0.90
CA VAL A 7 3.17 -25.20 -1.31
C VAL A 7 2.30 -24.58 -0.23
N ALA A 8 2.94 -23.78 0.63
CA ALA A 8 2.25 -22.99 1.63
C ALA A 8 1.16 -22.21 0.90
N ASN A 9 -0.06 -22.52 1.31
CA ASN A 9 -1.30 -22.02 0.78
C ASN A 9 -1.23 -20.49 0.69
N GLN A 10 -1.70 -19.98 -0.45
CA GLN A 10 -1.74 -18.58 -0.84
C GLN A 10 -1.99 -17.69 0.38
N ASP A 11 -1.00 -16.82 0.65
CA ASP A 11 -1.11 -15.68 1.55
C ASP A 11 -2.54 -15.15 1.46
N ALA A 12 -3.30 -15.36 2.53
CA ALA A 12 -4.65 -14.86 2.65
C ALA A 12 -4.53 -13.36 2.70
N ASP A 13 -4.44 -12.75 1.51
CA ASP A 13 -4.11 -11.36 1.32
C ASP A 13 -5.14 -10.52 2.10
N PRO A 14 -4.76 -9.96 3.27
CA PRO A 14 -5.69 -9.22 4.09
C PRO A 14 -6.17 -7.94 3.38
N TYR A 15 -5.63 -7.62 2.20
CA TYR A 15 -6.10 -6.54 1.34
C TYR A 15 -7.39 -6.84 0.58
N ARG A 16 -7.92 -8.07 0.57
CA ARG A 16 -9.12 -8.38 -0.23
C ARG A 16 -10.45 -7.89 0.34
N LEU A 17 -10.54 -7.55 1.64
CA LEU A 17 -11.82 -7.33 2.32
C LEU A 17 -12.12 -5.90 2.82
N ALA A 18 -11.26 -4.90 2.58
CA ALA A 18 -11.59 -3.53 3.00
C ALA A 18 -12.38 -2.77 1.90
N PRO A 19 -13.59 -2.24 2.20
CA PRO A 19 -14.41 -1.46 1.26
C PRO A 19 -13.84 -0.07 0.90
N HIS A 20 -12.62 0.24 1.35
CA HIS A 20 -11.94 1.52 1.11
C HIS A 20 -10.59 1.28 0.43
N ARG A 21 -10.60 0.75 -0.80
CA ARG A 21 -9.36 0.50 -1.54
C ARG A 21 -8.75 1.80 -2.02
N ILE A 22 -7.54 2.06 -1.56
CA ILE A 22 -6.68 3.13 -2.05
C ILE A 22 -5.98 2.66 -3.33
N ARG A 23 -6.01 3.45 -4.42
CA ARG A 23 -5.35 3.07 -5.69
C ARG A 23 -3.87 2.67 -5.46
N ARG A 24 -3.40 1.59 -6.07
CA ARG A 24 -2.01 1.12 -5.93
C ARG A 24 -1.05 2.01 -6.72
N CYS A 25 -0.50 3.01 -6.04
CA CYS A 25 0.56 3.86 -6.53
C CYS A 25 1.94 3.25 -6.24
N THR A 26 2.81 3.18 -7.24
CA THR A 26 4.19 2.66 -7.13
C THR A 26 5.17 3.63 -6.45
N PHE A 27 4.72 4.85 -6.17
CA PHE A 27 5.44 5.90 -5.46
C PHE A 27 4.90 6.12 -4.03
N ARG A 28 3.87 5.38 -3.60
CA ARG A 28 3.44 5.43 -2.21
C ARG A 28 4.33 4.51 -1.37
N ARG A 29 4.88 5.03 -0.28
CA ARG A 29 5.54 4.25 0.75
C ARG A 29 4.60 4.13 1.95
N LEU A 30 4.40 2.89 2.42
CA LEU A 30 3.68 2.60 3.65
C LEU A 30 4.72 2.23 4.72
N ILE A 31 4.69 2.93 5.84
CA ILE A 31 5.57 2.70 6.99
C ILE A 31 4.68 2.23 8.13
N GLN A 32 4.86 0.97 8.54
CA GLN A 32 4.15 0.48 9.72
C GLN A 32 4.72 1.15 10.96
N VAL A 33 3.85 1.80 11.73
CA VAL A 33 4.17 2.43 13.01
C VAL A 33 3.32 1.79 14.11
N GLU A 34 3.94 1.58 15.27
CA GLU A 34 3.23 1.08 16.45
C GLU A 34 2.77 2.26 17.29
N ALA A 35 1.45 2.43 17.40
CA ALA A 35 0.84 3.45 18.25
C ALA A 35 -0.07 2.76 19.26
N LEU A 36 0.28 2.78 20.55
CA LEU A 36 -0.56 2.29 21.65
C LEU A 36 -1.10 0.85 21.46
N GLY A 37 -0.30 -0.03 20.85
CA GLY A 37 -0.69 -1.42 20.57
C GLY A 37 -1.59 -1.60 19.33
N GLN A 38 -1.85 -0.53 18.58
CA GLN A 38 -2.52 -0.56 17.29
C GLN A 38 -1.48 -0.51 16.15
N ARG A 39 -1.73 -1.30 15.11
CA ARG A 39 -0.98 -1.24 13.85
C ARG A 39 -1.50 -0.07 13.05
N VAL A 40 -0.74 1.01 13.01
CA VAL A 40 -1.02 2.19 12.20
C VAL A 40 -0.02 2.22 11.05
N TYR A 41 -0.42 2.79 9.92
CA TYR A 41 0.46 2.97 8.77
C TYR A 41 0.58 4.46 8.51
N ASP A 42 1.82 4.96 8.56
CA ASP A 42 2.15 6.26 8.03
C ASP A 42 2.42 6.15 6.53
N VAL A 43 1.98 7.15 5.78
CA VAL A 43 1.94 7.14 4.33
C VAL A 43 2.73 8.32 3.80
N GLU A 44 3.73 8.01 2.98
CA GLU A 44 4.53 9.01 2.27
C GLU A 44 4.29 8.91 0.75
N CYS A 45 4.19 10.05 0.09
CA CYS A 45 4.28 10.16 -1.36
C CYS A 45 5.72 10.43 -1.78
N LEU A 46 6.24 9.62 -2.70
CA LEU A 46 7.59 9.75 -3.26
C LEU A 46 7.58 10.35 -4.68
N TYR A 47 6.44 10.81 -5.17
CA TYR A 47 6.33 11.41 -6.50
C TYR A 47 6.62 12.92 -6.43
N PRO A 48 7.37 13.52 -7.38
CA PRO A 48 7.95 12.89 -8.57
C PRO A 48 9.35 12.25 -8.36
N ASP A 49 10.03 12.58 -7.27
CA ASP A 49 11.38 12.08 -6.96
C ASP A 49 11.38 11.21 -5.69
N ARG A 50 11.85 9.97 -5.85
CA ARG A 50 11.91 8.99 -4.75
C ARG A 50 12.85 9.35 -3.61
N LYS A 51 13.68 10.37 -3.79
CA LYS A 51 14.60 10.87 -2.75
C LYS A 51 13.92 11.79 -1.74
N VAL A 52 12.80 12.42 -2.10
CA VAL A 52 12.15 13.43 -1.26
C VAL A 52 10.76 12.92 -0.84
N PRO A 53 10.62 12.35 0.36
CA PRO A 53 9.32 11.93 0.85
C PRO A 53 8.46 13.13 1.23
N ILE A 54 7.20 13.09 0.80
CA ILE A 54 6.16 14.03 1.19
C ILE A 54 5.22 13.28 2.15
N PRO A 55 5.18 13.63 3.44
CA PRO A 55 4.30 12.97 4.39
C PRO A 55 2.85 13.33 4.08
N ILE A 56 1.99 12.32 3.93
CA ILE A 56 0.54 12.48 3.76
C ILE A 56 -0.16 12.28 5.12
N GLY A 57 0.38 11.43 5.98
CA GLY A 57 -0.19 11.05 7.27
C GLY A 57 -0.64 9.59 7.27
N ASP A 58 -1.65 9.26 8.06
CA ASP A 58 -2.12 7.87 8.15
C ASP A 58 -2.87 7.38 6.89
N LEU A 59 -3.24 6.10 6.90
CA LEU A 59 -3.94 5.47 5.78
C LEU A 59 -5.28 6.15 5.46
N ASP A 60 -6.07 6.53 6.47
CA ASP A 60 -7.37 7.18 6.31
C ASP A 60 -7.22 8.59 5.74
N ALA A 61 -6.23 9.35 6.21
CA ALA A 61 -5.87 10.67 5.68
C ALA A 61 -5.34 10.58 4.24
N ALA A 62 -4.61 9.51 3.91
CA ALA A 62 -4.04 9.32 2.58
C ALA A 62 -5.05 8.86 1.53
N MET A 63 -6.17 8.24 1.92
CA MET A 63 -7.21 7.77 1.00
C MET A 63 -7.73 8.85 0.04
N PRO A 64 -8.27 9.99 0.49
CA PRO A 64 -8.79 11.01 -0.42
C PRO A 64 -7.68 11.54 -1.34
N VAL A 65 -6.47 11.76 -0.83
CA VAL A 65 -5.32 12.26 -1.61
C VAL A 65 -4.91 11.28 -2.71
N CYS A 66 -4.76 10.00 -2.37
CA CYS A 66 -4.30 8.99 -3.33
C CYS A 66 -5.38 8.63 -4.35
N ASN A 67 -6.66 8.67 -3.98
CA ASN A 67 -7.75 8.32 -4.88
C ASN A 67 -8.06 9.42 -5.91
N VAL A 68 -7.81 10.69 -5.58
CA VAL A 68 -7.93 11.80 -6.55
C VAL A 68 -6.66 12.04 -7.36
N CYS A 69 -5.57 11.32 -7.06
CA CYS A 69 -4.32 11.52 -7.76
C CYS A 69 -4.45 11.14 -9.24
N THR A 70 -4.03 12.04 -10.13
CA THR A 70 -4.12 11.90 -11.59
C THR A 70 -2.75 11.78 -12.26
N ALA A 71 -1.68 11.58 -11.49
CA ALA A 71 -0.34 11.49 -12.04
C ALA A 71 -0.21 10.29 -12.99
N ALA A 72 0.38 10.53 -14.16
CA ALA A 72 0.48 9.52 -15.22
C ALA A 72 1.58 8.48 -14.91
N HIS A 73 1.39 7.24 -15.38
CA HIS A 73 2.38 6.16 -15.31
C HIS A 73 2.85 5.72 -13.91
N ILE A 74 2.17 6.14 -12.84
CA ILE A 74 2.54 5.75 -11.46
C ILE A 74 1.62 4.70 -10.83
N PHE A 75 0.43 4.51 -11.39
CA PHE A 75 -0.51 3.49 -10.95
C PHE A 75 -0.18 2.15 -11.60
N ARG A 76 -0.34 1.05 -10.86
CA ARG A 76 -0.20 -0.29 -11.45
C ARG A 76 -1.35 -0.54 -12.46
N PRO A 77 -1.05 -1.04 -13.66
CA PRO A 77 -2.05 -1.29 -14.71
C PRO A 77 -2.93 -2.52 -14.43
N ASP A 78 -2.52 -3.41 -13.54
CA ASP A 78 -3.24 -4.66 -13.21
C ASP A 78 -4.49 -4.48 -12.32
N GLU A 79 -4.88 -3.24 -11.98
CA GLU A 79 -6.07 -2.95 -11.16
C GLU A 79 -7.02 -1.92 -11.81
N ASP A 80 -7.07 -1.88 -13.15
CA ASP A 80 -8.15 -1.22 -13.90
C ASP A 80 -9.22 -2.23 -14.34
#